data_AF-A0A1A9USK2-F1
#
_entry.id   AF-A0A1A9USK2-F1
#
_cell.length_a   1.000
_cell.length_b   1.000
_cell.length_c   1.000
_cell.angle_alpha   90.00
_cell.angle_beta   90.00
_cell.angle_gamma   90.00
#
_symmetry.space_group_name_H-M   'P 1'
#
loop_
_entity.id
_entity.type
_entity.pdbx_description
1 polymer ?
#
loop_
_entity_poly.entity_id
_entity_poly.type
_entity_poly.pdbx_seq_one_letter_code
_entity_poly.pdbx_strand_id
1 'polypeptide(L)'
;MDGTKEEIKKIEEKQDIPKTRIHEVYQQIDGQINALEGKVDDALSIARLNVLEEKVTKVISQSDANLETLEEKVGGTFSQFAALRKTCREDCNDSRKDRKRCMPEEQNTKNKSVVRRIKVETNDGVRNPQLADDNLKVIINAKKGERVKGEGLVDRSLWKVWYSKNGPRTRNLLVIARAKCKEIIEKHHRGRNEEHFGVMKTVKEIKRRLYWVGCLKSVVA
;
A
#
# COMPACT_ATOMS: atom_id res chain seq x y z
N MET A 1 -81.65 -55.63 1.30
CA MET A 1 -80.23 -55.26 1.07
C MET A 1 -80.00 -53.74 1.11
N ASP A 2 -81.04 -52.89 1.09
CA ASP A 2 -80.84 -51.43 1.06
C ASP A 2 -80.44 -50.81 2.41
N GLY A 3 -80.84 -51.40 3.54
CA GLY A 3 -80.50 -50.87 4.87
C GLY A 3 -78.98 -50.76 5.13
N THR A 4 -78.19 -51.71 4.64
CA THR A 4 -76.73 -51.72 4.83
C THR A 4 -76.03 -50.61 4.04
N LYS A 5 -76.58 -50.18 2.89
CA LYS A 5 -76.01 -49.06 2.10
C LYS A 5 -76.19 -47.72 2.82
N GLU A 6 -77.34 -47.52 3.46
CA GLU A 6 -77.66 -46.31 4.21
C GLU A 6 -76.72 -46.12 5.42
N GLU A 7 -76.39 -47.22 6.12
CA GLU A 7 -75.47 -47.20 7.27
C GLU A 7 -74.03 -46.90 6.84
N ILE A 8 -73.55 -47.47 5.73
CA ILE A 8 -72.21 -47.20 5.20
C ILE A 8 -72.07 -45.72 4.85
N LYS A 9 -73.05 -45.14 4.15
CA LYS A 9 -73.04 -43.72 3.77
C LYS A 9 -72.96 -42.80 4.99
N LYS A 10 -73.71 -43.11 6.06
CA LYS A 10 -73.65 -42.35 7.33
C LYS A 10 -72.30 -42.46 8.03
N ILE A 11 -71.60 -43.59 7.91
CA ILE A 11 -70.26 -43.78 8.46
C ILE A 11 -69.24 -42.95 7.66
N GLU A 12 -69.34 -42.94 6.33
CA GLU A 12 -68.48 -42.12 5.46
C GLU A 12 -68.64 -40.62 5.76
N GLU A 13 -69.87 -40.11 5.83
CA GLU A 13 -70.15 -38.71 6.17
C GLU A 13 -69.60 -38.34 7.57
N LYS A 14 -69.69 -39.26 8.53
CA LYS A 14 -69.12 -39.06 9.88
C LYS A 14 -67.59 -39.05 9.89
N GLN A 15 -66.93 -39.68 8.92
CA GLN A 15 -65.46 -39.68 8.81
C GLN A 15 -64.93 -38.45 8.09
N ASP A 16 -65.70 -37.83 7.20
CA ASP A 16 -65.25 -36.64 6.46
C ASP A 16 -65.10 -35.41 7.37
N ILE A 17 -65.96 -35.24 8.38
CA ILE A 17 -65.84 -34.14 9.34
C ILE A 17 -64.49 -34.19 10.10
N PRO A 18 -64.08 -35.32 10.72
CA PRO A 18 -62.75 -35.47 11.29
C PRO A 18 -61.61 -35.22 10.30
N LYS A 19 -61.70 -35.70 9.06
CA LYS A 19 -60.64 -35.50 8.05
C LYS A 19 -60.42 -34.02 7.74
N THR A 20 -61.50 -33.27 7.53
CA THR A 20 -61.43 -31.82 7.27
C THR A 20 -60.82 -31.09 8.46
N ARG A 21 -61.28 -31.39 9.68
CA ARG A 21 -60.71 -30.77 10.90
C ARG A 21 -59.24 -31.10 11.09
N ILE A 22 -58.84 -32.34 10.83
CA ILE A 22 -57.42 -32.74 10.88
C ILE A 22 -56.61 -31.92 9.88
N HIS A 23 -57.09 -31.76 8.65
CA HIS A 23 -56.41 -30.96 7.63
C HIS A 23 -56.27 -29.48 8.03
N GLU A 24 -57.33 -28.87 8.56
CA GLU A 24 -57.29 -27.50 9.08
C GLU A 24 -56.29 -27.33 10.21
N VAL A 25 -56.23 -28.29 11.14
CA VAL A 25 -55.25 -28.29 12.24
C VAL A 25 -53.82 -28.39 11.68
N TYR A 26 -53.56 -29.24 10.68
CA TYR A 26 -52.25 -29.30 10.04
C TYR A 26 -51.84 -27.97 9.40
N GLN A 27 -52.75 -27.33 8.66
CA GLN A 27 -52.47 -26.01 8.06
C GLN A 27 -52.18 -24.94 9.13
N GLN A 28 -52.89 -24.97 10.25
CA GLN A 28 -52.63 -24.06 11.37
C GLN A 28 -51.25 -24.31 11.99
N ILE A 29 -50.88 -25.58 12.19
CA ILE A 29 -49.57 -25.96 12.72
C ILE A 29 -48.46 -25.50 11.76
N ASP A 30 -48.59 -25.74 10.45
CA ASP A 30 -47.61 -25.30 9.46
C ASP A 30 -47.46 -23.76 9.45
N GLY A 31 -48.57 -23.02 9.54
CA GLY A 31 -48.56 -21.57 9.68
C GLY A 31 -47.81 -21.10 10.93
N GLN A 32 -48.00 -21.78 12.07
CA GLN A 32 -47.30 -21.49 13.32
C GLN A 32 -45.80 -21.83 13.24
N ILE A 33 -45.43 -22.94 12.61
CA ILE A 33 -44.03 -23.34 12.40
C ILE A 33 -43.30 -22.28 11.58
N ASN A 34 -43.85 -21.87 10.44
CA ASN A 34 -43.25 -20.83 9.59
C ASN A 34 -43.09 -19.49 10.33
N ALA A 35 -44.08 -19.11 11.14
CA ALA A 35 -44.00 -17.89 11.95
C ALA A 35 -42.95 -17.98 13.07
N LEU A 36 -42.71 -19.19 13.61
CA LEU A 36 -41.68 -19.44 14.62
C LEU A 36 -40.28 -19.42 14.00
N GLU A 37 -40.10 -20.06 12.85
CA GLU A 37 -38.82 -20.10 12.11
C GLU A 37 -38.32 -18.69 11.80
N GLY A 38 -39.19 -17.81 11.28
CA GLY A 38 -38.82 -16.41 11.03
C GLY A 38 -38.35 -15.66 12.28
N LYS A 39 -39.03 -15.88 13.43
CA LYS A 39 -38.62 -15.25 14.70
C LYS A 39 -37.29 -15.77 15.22
N VAL A 40 -37.01 -17.07 15.02
CA VAL A 40 -35.74 -17.69 15.42
C VAL A 40 -34.60 -17.13 14.58
N ASP A 41 -34.80 -16.98 13.27
CA ASP A 41 -33.78 -16.40 12.37
C ASP A 41 -33.47 -14.94 12.69
N ASP A 42 -34.50 -14.14 13.00
CA ASP A 42 -34.33 -12.76 13.45
C ASP A 42 -33.53 -12.68 14.76
N ALA A 43 -33.91 -13.49 15.75
CA ALA A 43 -33.22 -13.54 17.05
C ALA A 43 -31.77 -14.02 16.91
N LEU A 44 -31.52 -15.02 16.07
CA LEU A 44 -30.18 -15.53 15.78
C LEU A 44 -29.33 -14.46 15.09
N SER A 45 -29.91 -13.69 14.17
CA SER A 45 -29.23 -12.60 13.46
C SER A 45 -28.82 -11.49 14.44
N ILE A 46 -29.71 -11.09 15.35
CA ILE A 46 -29.43 -10.10 16.40
C ILE A 46 -28.31 -10.59 17.32
N ALA A 47 -28.37 -11.84 17.79
CA ALA A 47 -27.35 -12.40 18.67
C ALA A 47 -25.97 -12.46 18.00
N ARG A 48 -25.90 -12.85 16.72
CA ARG A 48 -24.66 -12.86 15.93
C ARG A 48 -24.10 -11.44 15.74
N LEU A 49 -24.96 -10.45 15.52
CA LEU A 49 -24.57 -9.06 15.35
C LEU A 49 -23.93 -8.51 16.63
N ASN A 50 -24.53 -8.75 17.80
CA ASN A 50 -23.98 -8.32 19.09
C ASN A 50 -22.59 -8.91 19.37
N VAL A 51 -22.40 -10.20 19.09
CA VAL A 51 -21.08 -10.86 19.25
C VAL A 51 -20.05 -10.26 18.29
N LEU A 52 -20.45 -9.87 17.08
CA LEU A 52 -19.55 -9.24 16.13
C LEU A 52 -19.19 -7.81 16.55
N GLU A 53 -20.15 -7.05 17.06
CA GLU A 53 -19.95 -5.68 17.57
C GLU A 53 -18.95 -5.64 18.74
N GLU A 54 -19.06 -6.59 19.67
CA GLU A 54 -18.12 -6.72 20.79
C GLU A 54 -16.69 -7.01 20.29
N LYS A 55 -16.55 -7.95 19.34
CA LYS A 55 -15.26 -8.29 18.73
C LYS A 55 -14.64 -7.09 17.99
N VAL A 56 -15.44 -6.34 17.23
CA VAL A 56 -14.98 -5.15 16.50
C VAL A 56 -14.50 -4.09 17.48
N THR A 57 -15.27 -3.83 18.54
CA THR A 57 -14.89 -2.85 19.58
C THR A 57 -13.56 -3.22 20.23
N LYS A 58 -13.35 -4.50 20.56
CA LYS A 58 -12.08 -4.99 21.12
C LYS A 58 -10.89 -4.79 20.16
N VAL A 59 -11.10 -5.04 18.86
CA VAL A 59 -10.05 -4.84 17.83
C VAL A 59 -9.71 -3.36 17.68
N ILE A 60 -10.70 -2.46 17.74
CA ILE A 60 -10.49 -1.01 17.69
C ILE A 60 -9.66 -0.57 18.90
N SER A 61 -10.05 -0.92 20.12
CA SER A 61 -9.31 -0.55 21.32
C SER A 61 -7.86 -1.07 21.32
N GLN A 62 -7.65 -2.31 20.82
CA GLN A 62 -6.30 -2.85 20.68
C GLN A 62 -5.46 -2.08 19.65
N SER A 63 -6.10 -1.63 18.56
CA SER A 63 -5.43 -0.86 17.51
C SER A 63 -5.03 0.53 18.00
N ASP A 64 -5.90 1.18 18.78
CA ASP A 64 -5.62 2.49 19.38
C ASP A 64 -4.44 2.43 20.35
N ALA A 65 -4.42 1.43 21.25
CA ALA A 65 -3.30 1.21 22.18
C ALA A 65 -1.97 0.93 21.45
N ASN A 66 -2.03 0.19 20.34
CA ASN A 66 -0.85 -0.07 19.51
C ASN A 66 -0.35 1.20 18.81
N LEU A 67 -1.27 2.08 18.38
CA LEU A 67 -0.95 3.33 17.72
C LEU A 67 -0.28 4.31 18.68
N GLU A 68 -0.82 4.45 19.90
CA GLU A 68 -0.23 5.28 20.97
C GLU A 68 1.20 4.80 21.31
N THR A 69 1.38 3.49 21.49
CA THR A 69 2.72 2.89 21.72
C THR A 69 3.70 3.18 20.57
N LEU A 70 3.20 3.22 19.33
CA LEU A 70 4.03 3.49 18.16
C LEU A 70 4.43 4.98 18.11
N GLU A 71 3.50 5.88 18.41
CA GLU A 71 3.75 7.32 18.45
C GLU A 71 4.82 7.68 19.49
N GLU A 72 4.77 7.08 20.68
CA GLU A 72 5.80 7.26 21.70
C GLU A 72 7.20 6.82 21.22
N LYS A 73 7.29 5.64 20.61
CA LYS A 73 8.55 5.11 20.05
C LYS A 73 9.09 6.03 18.96
N VAL A 74 8.21 6.49 18.07
CA VAL A 74 8.58 7.39 16.97
C VAL A 74 9.04 8.75 17.51
N GLY A 75 8.31 9.34 18.46
CA GLY A 75 8.69 10.59 19.14
C GLY A 75 10.04 10.49 19.85
N GLY A 76 10.31 9.38 20.54
CA GLY A 76 11.61 9.08 21.15
C GLY A 76 12.74 9.02 20.12
N THR A 77 12.53 8.31 19.01
CA THR A 77 13.55 8.24 17.95
C THR A 77 13.83 9.59 17.29
N PHE A 78 12.80 10.41 17.03
CA PHE A 78 12.99 11.76 16.50
C PHE A 78 13.78 12.66 17.45
N SER A 79 13.54 12.54 18.75
CA SER A 79 14.29 13.28 19.77
C SER A 79 15.78 12.88 19.77
N GLN A 80 16.08 11.58 19.65
CA GLN A 80 17.45 11.09 19.49
C GLN A 80 18.11 11.61 18.21
N PHE A 81 17.40 11.61 17.07
CA PHE A 81 17.90 12.19 15.83
C PHE A 81 18.17 13.69 15.93
N ALA A 82 17.31 14.44 16.62
CA ALA A 82 17.51 15.86 16.85
C ALA A 82 18.77 16.12 17.69
N ALA A 83 18.98 15.33 18.75
CA ALA A 83 20.18 15.40 19.58
C ALA A 83 21.46 15.07 18.77
N LEU A 84 21.47 13.95 18.03
CA LEU A 84 22.59 13.55 17.17
C LEU A 84 22.91 14.62 16.11
N ARG A 85 21.88 15.24 15.54
CA ARG A 85 22.06 16.32 14.56
C ARG A 85 22.68 17.56 15.18
N LYS A 86 22.38 17.85 16.45
CA LYS A 86 22.99 18.97 17.19
C LYS A 86 24.46 18.70 17.46
N THR A 87 24.82 17.52 17.96
CA THR A 87 26.22 17.14 18.23
C THR A 87 27.07 17.14 16.95
N CYS A 88 26.58 16.52 15.86
CA CYS A 88 27.28 16.56 14.57
C CYS A 88 27.47 17.99 14.03
N ARG A 89 26.56 18.93 14.33
CA ARG A 89 26.70 20.33 13.90
C ARG A 89 27.80 21.03 14.71
N GLU A 90 27.90 20.76 16.00
CA GLU A 90 28.95 21.29 16.88
C GLU A 90 30.33 20.78 16.44
N ASP A 91 30.48 19.46 16.26
CA ASP A 91 31.73 18.84 15.77
C ASP A 91 32.17 19.39 14.39
N CYS A 92 31.20 19.60 13.49
CA CYS A 92 31.46 20.18 12.17
C CYS A 92 31.90 21.64 12.25
N ASN A 93 31.36 22.42 13.19
CA ASN A 93 31.70 23.84 13.34
C ASN A 93 33.13 24.01 13.84
N ASP A 94 33.58 23.16 14.78
CA ASP A 94 34.96 23.18 15.25
C ASP A 94 35.93 22.68 14.17
N SER A 95 35.58 21.60 13.47
CA SER A 95 36.34 21.14 12.30
C SER A 95 36.44 22.21 11.19
N ARG A 96 35.43 23.08 11.02
CA ARG A 96 35.44 24.17 10.03
C ARG A 96 36.37 25.30 10.41
N LYS A 97 36.50 25.60 11.70
CA LYS A 97 37.46 26.60 12.19
C LYS A 97 38.90 26.13 11.91
N ASP A 98 39.16 24.84 12.09
CA ASP A 98 40.49 24.26 11.83
C ASP A 98 40.77 24.11 10.32
N ARG A 99 39.78 23.71 9.50
CA ARG A 99 39.96 23.61 8.04
C ARG A 99 40.17 24.94 7.33
N LYS A 100 39.64 26.04 7.85
CA LYS A 100 39.89 27.39 7.28
C LYS A 100 41.36 27.82 7.41
N ARG A 101 42.15 27.18 8.29
CA ARG A 101 43.59 27.42 8.40
C ARG A 101 44.46 26.60 7.43
N CYS A 102 43.93 25.55 6.80
CA CYS A 102 44.78 24.50 6.20
C CYS A 102 44.45 24.05 4.77
N MET A 103 43.62 24.75 3.99
CA MET A 103 43.30 24.34 2.60
C MET A 103 43.87 25.32 1.55
N PRO A 104 44.85 24.91 0.73
CA PRO A 104 45.29 25.64 -0.46
C PRO A 104 44.26 25.56 -1.60
N GLU A 105 44.20 26.61 -2.43
CA GLU A 105 43.18 26.88 -3.47
C GLU A 105 43.04 25.85 -4.61
N GLU A 106 43.88 24.83 -4.69
CA GLU A 106 44.04 23.99 -5.90
C GLU A 106 42.96 22.91 -6.15
N GLN A 107 42.09 22.57 -5.19
CA GLN A 107 41.20 21.40 -5.33
C GLN A 107 39.81 21.65 -5.95
N ASN A 108 39.46 22.90 -6.27
CA ASN A 108 38.10 23.26 -6.69
C ASN A 108 37.77 22.98 -8.18
N THR A 109 38.75 22.56 -8.99
CA THR A 109 38.57 22.33 -10.44
C THR A 109 38.15 20.90 -10.80
N LYS A 110 38.43 19.89 -9.96
CA LYS A 110 38.18 18.47 -10.31
C LYS A 110 36.69 18.06 -10.26
N ASN A 111 35.88 18.64 -9.37
CA ASN A 111 34.46 18.28 -9.23
C ASN A 111 33.55 18.80 -10.35
N LYS A 112 34.02 19.75 -11.17
CA LYS A 112 33.28 20.28 -12.33
C LYS A 112 33.22 19.30 -13.51
N SER A 113 34.07 18.26 -13.52
CA SER A 113 34.18 17.30 -14.63
C SER A 113 33.19 16.13 -14.55
N VAL A 114 32.83 15.66 -13.36
CA VAL A 114 31.98 14.46 -13.17
C VAL A 114 30.51 14.72 -13.53
N VAL A 115 30.02 15.95 -13.33
CA VAL A 115 28.64 16.35 -13.68
C VAL A 115 28.42 16.37 -15.21
N ARG A 116 29.47 16.56 -16.02
CA ARG A 116 29.33 16.63 -17.48
C ARG A 116 29.09 15.26 -18.15
N ARG A 117 29.44 14.15 -17.51
CA ARG A 117 29.40 12.82 -18.15
C ARG A 117 28.02 12.14 -18.13
N ILE A 118 27.03 12.68 -17.39
CA ILE A 118 25.65 12.16 -17.36
C ILE A 118 24.75 12.90 -18.37
N LYS A 119 25.22 14.00 -18.98
CA LYS A 119 24.40 14.95 -19.74
C LYS A 119 24.00 14.50 -21.16
N VAL A 120 24.49 13.37 -21.67
CA VAL A 120 24.46 13.10 -23.12
C VAL A 120 23.42 12.07 -23.58
N GLU A 121 22.83 11.24 -22.71
CA GLU A 121 21.95 10.14 -23.19
C GLU A 121 20.48 10.18 -22.73
N THR A 122 20.05 11.12 -21.87
CA THR A 122 18.78 10.97 -21.13
C THR A 122 17.68 12.00 -21.39
N ASN A 123 17.89 13.05 -22.17
CA ASN A 123 16.97 14.19 -22.12
C ASN A 123 15.61 13.96 -22.82
N ASP A 124 15.55 13.21 -23.92
CA ASP A 124 14.28 13.03 -24.65
C ASP A 124 13.61 11.68 -24.35
N GLY A 125 14.39 10.63 -24.10
CA GLY A 125 13.87 9.27 -23.89
C GLY A 125 13.13 9.05 -22.56
N VAL A 126 13.42 9.84 -21.53
CA VAL A 126 12.81 9.69 -20.18
C VAL A 126 11.73 10.74 -19.91
N ARG A 127 11.89 11.94 -20.47
CA ARG A 127 11.00 13.08 -20.20
C ARG A 127 9.60 12.89 -20.76
N ASN A 128 9.48 12.47 -22.01
CA ASN A 128 8.17 12.26 -22.64
C ASN A 128 7.33 11.21 -21.86
N PRO A 129 7.90 10.06 -21.45
CA PRO A 129 7.21 9.12 -20.58
C PRO A 129 6.79 9.66 -19.21
N GLN A 130 7.58 10.54 -18.57
CA GLN A 130 7.21 11.13 -17.28
C GLN A 130 5.99 12.05 -17.39
N LEU A 131 5.87 12.78 -18.51
CA LEU A 131 4.72 13.65 -18.74
C LEU A 131 3.46 12.89 -19.18
N ALA A 132 3.63 11.68 -19.71
CA ALA A 132 2.56 10.77 -20.07
C ALA A 132 2.04 9.92 -18.89
N ASP A 133 2.77 9.86 -17.77
CA ASP A 133 2.35 9.18 -16.54
C ASP A 133 1.58 10.18 -15.67
N ASP A 134 0.26 10.00 -15.52
CA ASP A 134 -0.61 10.95 -14.81
C ASP A 134 -0.17 11.22 -13.38
N ASN A 135 0.36 10.20 -12.68
CA ASN A 135 0.84 10.36 -11.32
C ASN A 135 2.10 11.23 -11.27
N LEU A 136 3.05 11.00 -12.18
CA LEU A 136 4.27 11.81 -12.25
C LEU A 136 3.98 13.22 -12.76
N LYS A 137 3.02 13.39 -13.67
CA LYS A 137 2.59 14.69 -14.20
C LYS A 137 2.05 15.58 -13.09
N VAL A 138 1.21 15.06 -12.19
CA VAL A 138 0.70 15.79 -11.02
C VAL A 138 1.86 16.26 -10.14
N ILE A 139 2.81 15.38 -9.83
CA ILE A 139 3.98 15.71 -8.99
C ILE A 139 4.87 16.77 -9.68
N ILE A 140 5.16 16.60 -10.96
CA ILE A 140 5.99 17.55 -11.73
C ILE A 140 5.33 18.94 -11.75
N ASN A 141 4.01 19.00 -11.95
CA ASN A 141 3.28 20.27 -11.94
C ASN A 141 3.23 20.90 -10.56
N ALA A 142 3.02 20.13 -9.49
CA ALA A 142 3.05 20.63 -8.11
C ALA A 142 4.44 21.18 -7.73
N LYS A 143 5.53 20.63 -8.28
CA LYS A 143 6.90 21.07 -8.01
C LYS A 143 7.36 22.23 -8.88
N LYS A 144 6.57 22.70 -9.86
CA LYS A 144 6.89 23.91 -10.63
C LYS A 144 6.72 25.14 -9.73
N GLY A 145 7.77 25.52 -9.01
CA GLY A 145 7.82 26.72 -8.18
C GLY A 145 8.29 26.48 -6.74
N GLU A 146 8.35 25.22 -6.29
CA GLU A 146 8.65 24.89 -4.90
C GLU A 146 9.90 24.01 -4.75
N ARG A 147 10.90 24.48 -3.99
CA ARG A 147 12.07 23.68 -3.60
C ARG A 147 11.72 22.81 -2.38
N VAL A 148 10.99 21.73 -2.60
CA VAL A 148 10.66 20.77 -1.53
C VAL A 148 11.89 19.93 -1.18
N LYS A 149 12.14 19.70 0.11
CA LYS A 149 13.24 18.83 0.57
C LYS A 149 13.03 17.40 0.08
N GLY A 150 14.00 16.86 -0.66
CA GLY A 150 14.03 15.45 -1.06
C GLY A 150 13.65 15.16 -2.52
N GLU A 151 13.06 16.12 -3.24
CA GLU A 151 12.72 15.97 -4.66
C GLU A 151 12.96 17.28 -5.41
N GLY A 152 13.49 17.19 -6.61
CA GLY A 152 13.81 18.37 -7.41
C GLY A 152 13.67 18.12 -8.90
N LEU A 153 13.39 19.19 -9.63
CA LEU A 153 13.43 19.20 -11.09
C LEU A 153 14.85 19.58 -11.54
N VAL A 154 15.51 18.69 -12.27
CA VAL A 154 16.78 18.96 -12.96
C VAL A 154 16.57 18.63 -14.43
N ASP A 155 16.83 19.60 -15.30
CA ASP A 155 16.57 19.49 -16.74
C ASP A 155 15.14 19.00 -17.06
N ARG A 156 14.15 19.55 -16.31
CA ARG A 156 12.71 19.24 -16.41
C ARG A 156 12.34 17.78 -16.11
N SER A 157 13.28 16.98 -15.61
CA SER A 157 13.03 15.61 -15.15
C SER A 157 12.87 15.60 -13.64
N LEU A 158 12.02 14.71 -13.12
CA LEU A 158 11.87 14.53 -11.67
C LEU A 158 13.01 13.68 -11.11
N TRP A 159 13.71 14.22 -10.12
CA TRP A 159 14.77 13.53 -9.38
C TRP A 159 14.40 13.41 -7.90
N LYS A 160 14.68 12.23 -7.34
CA LYS A 160 14.57 11.96 -5.91
C LYS A 160 15.95 12.01 -5.27
N VAL A 161 16.12 12.87 -4.27
CA VAL A 161 17.34 12.92 -3.47
C VAL A 161 17.22 11.86 -2.39
N TRP A 162 18.05 10.83 -2.50
CA TRP A 162 18.18 9.78 -1.49
C TRP A 162 19.29 10.12 -0.52
N TYR A 163 18.96 10.17 0.77
CA TYR A 163 19.91 10.40 1.85
C TYR A 163 20.35 9.05 2.42
N SER A 164 21.67 8.82 2.45
CA SER A 164 22.21 7.64 3.14
C SER A 164 22.01 7.77 4.64
N LYS A 165 21.62 6.67 5.31
CA LYS A 165 21.59 6.61 6.79
C LYS A 165 22.98 6.77 7.41
N ASN A 166 24.04 6.48 6.66
CA ASN A 166 25.41 6.34 7.18
C ASN A 166 26.33 7.53 6.80
N GLY A 167 25.80 8.70 6.44
CA GLY A 167 26.62 9.90 6.21
C GLY A 167 26.06 10.90 5.19
N PRO A 168 26.81 11.97 4.88
CA PRO A 168 26.36 13.10 4.05
C PRO A 168 26.23 12.78 2.55
N ARG A 169 26.36 11.51 2.17
CA ARG A 169 26.25 11.09 0.77
C ARG A 169 24.78 11.16 0.35
N THR A 170 24.46 12.20 -0.41
CA THR A 170 23.22 12.28 -1.18
C THR A 170 23.42 11.60 -2.53
N ARG A 171 22.41 10.86 -2.98
CA ARG A 171 22.35 10.36 -4.37
C ARG A 171 21.11 10.93 -5.02
N ASN A 172 21.26 11.43 -6.23
CA ASN A 172 20.12 11.82 -7.04
C ASN A 172 19.71 10.60 -7.87
N LEU A 173 18.49 10.13 -7.65
CA LEU A 173 17.88 9.04 -8.39
C LEU A 173 16.89 9.62 -9.38
N LEU A 174 16.99 9.23 -10.64
CA LEU A 174 16.05 9.63 -11.66
C LEU A 174 14.73 8.87 -11.47
N VAL A 175 13.60 9.58 -11.38
CA VAL A 175 12.30 8.94 -11.24
C VAL A 175 11.84 8.40 -12.59
N ILE A 176 11.55 7.12 -12.70
CA ILE A 176 11.18 6.48 -13.97
C ILE A 176 9.66 6.25 -14.02
N ALA A 177 9.04 6.60 -15.15
CA ALA A 177 7.64 6.31 -15.42
C ALA A 177 7.39 4.80 -15.48
N ARG A 178 6.24 4.35 -15.00
CA ARG A 178 5.94 2.91 -14.90
C ARG A 178 6.02 2.20 -16.26
N ALA A 179 5.55 2.86 -17.32
CA ALA A 179 5.58 2.34 -18.69
C ALA A 179 7.00 2.03 -19.21
N LYS A 180 8.04 2.72 -18.70
CA LYS A 180 9.44 2.53 -19.11
C LYS A 180 10.20 1.50 -18.28
N CYS A 181 9.59 0.97 -17.22
CA CYS A 181 10.28 0.05 -16.31
C CYS A 181 10.72 -1.23 -17.02
N LYS A 182 9.86 -1.82 -17.86
CA LYS A 182 10.17 -3.07 -18.57
C LYS A 182 11.40 -2.93 -19.48
N GLU A 183 11.40 -1.91 -20.34
CA GLU A 183 12.52 -1.59 -21.25
C GLU A 183 13.84 -1.39 -20.49
N ILE A 184 13.79 -0.67 -19.38
CA ILE A 184 14.97 -0.39 -18.55
C ILE A 184 15.48 -1.66 -17.86
N ILE A 185 14.58 -2.50 -17.34
CA ILE A 185 14.94 -3.77 -16.71
C ILE A 185 15.60 -4.70 -17.73
N GLU A 186 15.00 -4.88 -18.90
CA GLU A 186 15.56 -5.71 -19.99
C GLU A 186 16.94 -5.22 -20.41
N LYS A 187 17.11 -3.89 -20.60
CA LYS A 187 18.40 -3.28 -20.97
C LYS A 187 19.48 -3.53 -19.91
N HIS A 188 19.14 -3.47 -18.62
CA HIS A 188 20.11 -3.72 -17.55
C HIS A 188 20.34 -5.21 -17.29
N HIS A 189 19.35 -6.05 -17.60
CA HIS A 189 19.45 -7.50 -17.41
C HIS A 189 20.39 -8.16 -18.43
N ARG A 190 20.40 -7.67 -19.68
CA ARG A 190 21.27 -8.17 -20.77
C ARG A 190 22.75 -7.78 -20.64
N GLY A 191 23.13 -7.06 -19.57
CA GLY A 191 24.51 -6.63 -19.35
C GLY A 191 25.05 -5.72 -20.47
N ARG A 192 26.33 -5.33 -20.36
CA ARG A 192 27.01 -4.53 -21.40
C ARG A 192 27.70 -5.40 -22.45
N ASN A 193 27.92 -6.69 -22.15
CA ASN A 193 28.64 -7.66 -22.96
C ASN A 193 27.77 -8.90 -23.24
N GLU A 194 26.44 -8.74 -23.30
CA GLU A 194 25.46 -9.85 -23.41
C GLU A 194 25.47 -10.84 -22.23
N GLU A 195 26.26 -10.56 -21.19
CA GLU A 195 26.26 -11.33 -19.95
C GLU A 195 24.95 -11.09 -19.19
N HIS A 196 24.15 -12.14 -19.04
CA HIS A 196 22.91 -12.10 -18.25
C HIS A 196 23.23 -11.88 -16.77
N PHE A 197 22.84 -10.71 -16.24
CA PHE A 197 22.97 -10.46 -14.81
C PHE A 197 21.84 -11.14 -14.04
N GLY A 198 22.19 -11.94 -13.02
CA GLY A 198 21.20 -12.44 -12.06
C GLY A 198 20.32 -11.31 -11.51
N VAL A 199 19.06 -11.63 -11.21
CA VAL A 199 18.01 -10.69 -10.77
C VAL A 199 18.52 -9.69 -9.72
N MET A 200 19.26 -10.16 -8.72
CA MET A 200 19.82 -9.32 -7.66
C MET A 200 20.86 -8.32 -8.14
N LYS A 201 21.73 -8.71 -9.09
CA LYS A 201 22.75 -7.82 -9.67
C LYS A 201 22.08 -6.75 -10.54
N THR A 202 21.05 -7.12 -11.29
CA THR A 202 20.20 -6.22 -12.07
C THR A 202 19.50 -5.18 -11.17
N VAL A 203 18.81 -5.63 -10.11
CA VAL A 203 18.17 -4.73 -9.14
C VAL A 203 19.18 -3.77 -8.49
N LYS A 204 20.36 -4.28 -8.11
CA LYS A 204 21.41 -3.47 -7.47
C LYS A 204 21.95 -2.39 -8.40
N GLU A 205 22.13 -2.70 -9.69
CA GLU A 205 22.61 -1.72 -10.67
C GLU A 205 21.55 -0.66 -10.96
N ILE A 206 20.30 -1.08 -11.14
CA ILE A 206 19.20 -0.15 -11.39
C ILE A 206 18.98 0.80 -10.20
N LYS A 207 18.95 0.28 -8.96
CA LYS A 207 18.79 1.09 -7.73
C LYS A 207 19.93 2.09 -7.48
N ARG A 208 21.08 1.95 -8.17
CA ARG A 208 22.17 2.94 -8.05
C ARG A 208 21.83 4.27 -8.73
N ARG A 209 20.95 4.28 -9.73
CA ARG A 209 20.72 5.44 -10.60
C ARG A 209 19.25 5.81 -10.77
N LEU A 210 18.36 4.84 -10.66
CA LEU A 210 16.94 4.98 -10.98
C LEU A 210 16.05 4.69 -9.78
N TYR A 211 14.88 5.30 -9.76
CA TYR A 211 13.85 5.09 -8.77
C TYR A 211 12.48 5.00 -9.44
N TRP A 212 11.65 4.04 -9.04
CA TRP A 212 10.22 4.06 -9.28
C TRP A 212 9.51 3.30 -8.17
N VAL A 213 8.23 3.58 -8.00
CA VAL A 213 7.39 2.92 -6.99
C VAL A 213 7.21 1.45 -7.38
N GLY A 214 7.58 0.52 -6.49
CA GLY A 214 7.42 -0.92 -6.73
C GLY A 214 8.60 -1.62 -7.41
N CYS A 215 9.78 -1.00 -7.49
CA CYS A 215 10.98 -1.52 -8.17
C CYS A 215 11.30 -3.01 -7.95
N LEU A 216 11.13 -3.55 -6.73
CA LEU A 216 11.41 -4.96 -6.47
C LEU A 216 10.39 -5.91 -7.14
N LYS A 217 9.10 -5.56 -7.11
CA LYS A 217 8.02 -6.39 -7.69
C LYS A 217 8.11 -6.45 -9.21
N SER A 218 8.66 -5.41 -9.85
CA SER A 218 8.76 -5.33 -11.31
C SER A 218 9.88 -6.15 -11.93
N VAL A 219 10.87 -6.61 -11.15
CA VAL A 219 12.01 -7.39 -11.69
C VAL A 219 11.81 -8.91 -11.50
N VAL A 220 10.87 -9.30 -10.65
CA VAL A 220 10.56 -10.72 -10.36
C VAL A 220 9.38 -11.23 -11.20
N ALA A 221 8.57 -10.32 -11.76
CA ALA A 221 7.45 -10.62 -12.64
C ALA A 221 7.91 -10.76 -14.09
#